data_AF-A0A1A3CEM9-F1
#
_entry.id   AF-A0A1A3CEM9-F1
#
_cell.length_a   1.000
_cell.length_b   1.000
_cell.length_c   1.000
_cell.angle_alpha   90.00
_cell.angle_beta   90.00
_cell.angle_gamma   90.00
#
_symmetry.space_group_name_H-M   'P 1'
#
loop_
_entity.id
_entity.type
_entity.pdbx_description
1 polymer ?
#
loop_
_entity_poly.entity_id
_entity_poly.type
_entity_poly.pdbx_seq_one_letter_code
_entity_poly.pdbx_strand_id
1 'polypeptide(L)'
;MADRPQPARGGRGRGRPVGADSAETRAAILHAARAVISERGYEAATFQAIAVRAGISRPTMHYYFAGKEEVYETLLSEVHSVVTASIAAAQREDTLLKQLCTFNATARALGFAEASMMRFVISSRLEQHRHPGLRDRSTPVTEAMAGFYAWTVDDAIRRGEIGAEVDRPAVVDMLAAMFWGVGFFGAFVAGSGGRAGIAKQLNGLLRQGLLGPPVDSVEPPPSCLAV
;
A
#
# COMPACT_ATOMS: atom_id res chain seq x y z
N MET A 1 -52.44 -12.35 50.39
CA MET A 1 -52.34 -12.64 48.94
C MET A 1 -52.03 -11.32 48.26
N ALA A 2 -50.76 -10.89 48.19
CA ALA A 2 -49.69 -11.37 47.32
C ALA A 2 -49.94 -11.03 45.84
N ASP A 3 -49.29 -9.96 45.36
CA ASP A 3 -48.57 -10.04 44.10
C ASP A 3 -47.35 -9.09 44.15
N ARG A 4 -46.15 -9.65 43.96
CA ARG A 4 -44.88 -8.91 43.88
C ARG A 4 -44.42 -9.01 42.42
N PRO A 5 -44.11 -7.91 41.73
CA PRO A 5 -43.62 -8.00 40.37
C PRO A 5 -42.21 -8.64 40.35
N GLN A 6 -42.07 -9.65 39.50
CA GLN A 6 -40.85 -10.44 39.29
C GLN A 6 -39.79 -9.64 38.50
N PRO A 7 -38.49 -9.78 38.80
CA PRO A 7 -37.45 -9.08 38.06
C PRO A 7 -37.24 -9.73 36.69
N ALA A 8 -37.26 -8.91 35.63
CA ALA A 8 -36.94 -9.33 34.27
C ALA A 8 -35.49 -9.86 34.20
N ARG A 9 -35.34 -11.11 33.76
CA ARG A 9 -34.06 -11.79 33.60
C ARG A 9 -33.26 -11.12 32.47
N GLY A 10 -32.04 -10.69 32.80
CA GLY A 10 -31.09 -10.13 31.86
C GLY A 10 -30.79 -11.09 30.71
N GLY A 11 -30.97 -10.61 29.48
CA GLY A 11 -30.49 -11.28 28.28
C GLY A 11 -28.96 -11.29 28.31
N ARG A 12 -28.36 -12.46 28.47
CA ARG A 12 -26.94 -12.68 28.20
C ARG A 12 -26.69 -12.32 26.74
N GLY A 13 -25.95 -11.23 26.51
CA GLY A 13 -25.52 -10.81 25.19
C GLY A 13 -24.84 -11.96 24.46
N ARG A 14 -25.22 -12.17 23.19
CA ARG A 14 -24.62 -13.15 22.29
C ARG A 14 -23.11 -12.92 22.27
N GLY A 15 -22.34 -13.88 22.81
CA GLY A 15 -20.89 -13.83 22.82
C GLY A 15 -20.36 -13.71 21.38
N ARG A 16 -19.54 -12.70 21.15
CA ARG A 16 -18.80 -12.50 19.89
C ARG A 16 -17.92 -13.74 19.65
N PRO A 17 -17.80 -14.24 18.42
CA PRO A 17 -16.96 -15.41 18.14
C PRO A 17 -15.53 -15.16 18.62
N VAL A 18 -14.97 -16.07 19.42
CA VAL A 18 -13.64 -15.94 20.05
C VAL A 18 -12.51 -15.67 19.03
N GLY A 19 -12.69 -16.02 17.76
CA GLY A 19 -11.75 -15.74 16.68
C GLY A 19 -11.80 -14.32 16.10
N ALA A 20 -12.93 -13.61 16.22
CA ALA A 20 -13.07 -12.25 15.69
C ALA A 20 -12.17 -11.27 16.48
N ASP A 21 -12.16 -11.39 17.81
CA ASP A 21 -11.32 -10.56 18.68
C ASP A 21 -9.82 -10.80 18.43
N SER A 22 -9.45 -12.04 18.07
CA SER A 22 -8.05 -12.39 17.77
C SER A 22 -7.56 -11.79 16.44
N ALA A 23 -8.37 -11.87 15.38
CA ALA A 23 -8.04 -11.26 14.10
C ALA A 23 -8.01 -9.72 14.18
N GLU A 24 -8.98 -9.13 14.89
CA GLU A 24 -9.03 -7.68 15.14
C GLU A 24 -7.79 -7.21 15.92
N THR A 25 -7.38 -7.95 16.95
CA THR A 25 -6.17 -7.63 17.73
C THR A 25 -4.91 -7.76 16.86
N ARG A 26 -4.80 -8.81 16.04
CA ARG A 26 -3.65 -8.98 15.13
C ARG A 26 -3.55 -7.83 14.14
N ALA A 27 -4.67 -7.39 13.57
CA ALA A 27 -4.71 -6.22 12.68
C ALA A 27 -4.31 -4.93 13.40
N ALA A 28 -4.76 -4.72 14.64
CA ALA A 28 -4.36 -3.57 15.46
C ALA A 28 -2.85 -3.54 15.74
N ILE A 29 -2.24 -4.70 16.00
CA ILE A 29 -0.77 -4.82 16.17
C ILE A 29 -0.05 -4.41 14.89
N LEU A 30 -0.49 -4.89 13.72
CA LEU A 30 0.15 -4.58 12.44
C LEU A 30 -0.01 -3.11 12.06
N HIS A 31 -1.18 -2.51 12.32
CA HIS A 31 -1.38 -1.07 12.14
C HIS A 31 -0.45 -0.25 13.05
N ALA A 32 -0.33 -0.62 14.33
CA ALA A 32 0.59 0.01 15.27
C ALA A 32 2.05 -0.15 14.82
N ALA A 33 2.42 -1.33 14.34
CA ALA A 33 3.76 -1.63 13.84
C ALA A 33 4.14 -0.77 12.63
N ARG A 34 3.23 -0.64 11.63
CA ARG A 34 3.44 0.26 10.48
C ARG A 34 3.74 1.68 10.91
N ALA A 35 2.98 2.21 11.86
CA ALA A 35 3.17 3.56 12.37
C ALA A 35 4.55 3.70 13.06
N VAL A 36 4.87 2.81 14.01
CA VAL A 36 6.14 2.88 14.76
C VAL A 36 7.35 2.73 13.84
N ILE A 37 7.33 1.79 12.90
CA ILE A 37 8.43 1.55 11.96
C ILE A 37 8.58 2.74 10.99
N SER A 38 7.47 3.28 10.50
CA SER A 38 7.50 4.45 9.60
C SER A 38 8.02 5.72 10.28
N GLU A 39 7.69 5.90 11.56
CA GLU A 39 8.09 7.07 12.36
C GLU A 39 9.56 7.00 12.82
N ARG A 40 10.06 5.80 13.14
CA ARG A 40 11.36 5.63 13.82
C ARG A 40 12.42 4.91 13.00
N GLY A 41 12.05 4.30 11.87
CA GLY A 41 12.87 3.32 11.17
C GLY A 41 12.78 1.93 11.81
N TYR A 42 13.27 0.91 11.09
CA TYR A 42 13.16 -0.49 11.53
C TYR A 42 14.00 -0.76 12.79
N GLU A 43 15.22 -0.23 12.86
CA GLU A 43 16.11 -0.48 14.00
C GLU A 43 15.54 0.04 15.33
N ALA A 44 15.10 1.30 15.36
CA ALA A 44 14.58 1.93 16.58
C ALA A 44 13.13 1.52 16.95
N ALA A 45 12.42 0.83 16.04
CA ALA A 45 11.06 0.33 16.27
C ALA A 45 11.06 -0.95 17.13
N THR A 46 11.16 -0.81 18.44
CA THR A 46 11.22 -1.99 19.33
C THR A 46 9.87 -2.73 19.44
N PHE A 47 9.92 -4.04 19.69
CA PHE A 47 8.74 -4.86 19.96
C PHE A 47 7.88 -4.28 21.10
N GLN A 48 8.53 -3.74 22.14
CA GLN A 48 7.86 -3.03 23.23
C GLN A 48 7.14 -1.76 22.75
N ALA A 49 7.76 -0.95 21.89
CA ALA A 49 7.14 0.26 21.37
C ALA A 49 5.88 -0.06 20.54
N ILE A 50 5.91 -1.16 19.79
CA ILE A 50 4.75 -1.66 19.05
C ILE A 50 3.63 -2.10 20.00
N ALA A 51 3.94 -2.89 21.04
CA ALA A 51 2.96 -3.32 22.04
C ALA A 51 2.26 -2.13 22.72
N VAL A 52 3.05 -1.13 23.14
CA VAL A 52 2.54 0.10 23.76
C VAL A 52 1.63 0.86 22.80
N ARG A 53 2.02 1.01 21.53
CA ARG A 53 1.22 1.68 20.50
C ARG A 53 -0.07 0.93 20.19
N ALA A 54 -0.05 -0.41 20.21
CA ALA A 54 -1.21 -1.25 20.01
C ALA A 54 -2.13 -1.33 21.24
N GLY A 55 -1.73 -0.77 22.39
CA GLY A 55 -2.51 -0.81 23.62
C GLY A 55 -2.56 -2.19 24.29
N ILE A 56 -1.57 -3.05 24.02
CA ILE A 56 -1.50 -4.41 24.57
C ILE A 56 -0.24 -4.64 25.41
N SER A 57 -0.27 -5.69 26.23
CA SER A 57 0.90 -6.10 26.99
C SER A 57 1.93 -6.82 26.11
N ARG A 58 3.22 -6.77 26.49
CA ARG A 58 4.27 -7.53 25.78
C ARG A 58 4.03 -9.05 25.78
N PRO A 59 3.58 -9.69 26.88
CA PRO A 59 3.17 -11.09 26.85
C PRO A 59 2.02 -11.36 25.86
N THR A 60 1.02 -10.48 25.79
CA THR A 60 -0.07 -10.58 24.80
C THR A 60 0.47 -10.44 23.39
N MET A 61 1.45 -9.56 23.14
CA MET A 61 2.06 -9.43 21.83
C MET A 61 2.81 -10.70 21.40
N HIS A 62 3.52 -11.34 22.33
CA HIS A 62 4.21 -12.62 22.07
C HIS A 62 3.26 -13.78 21.72
N TYR A 63 1.98 -13.69 22.10
CA TYR A 63 0.96 -14.64 21.64
C TYR A 63 0.68 -14.53 20.12
N TYR A 64 0.82 -13.33 19.55
CA TYR A 64 0.53 -13.08 18.12
C TYR A 64 1.76 -13.12 17.22
N PHE A 65 2.92 -12.74 17.73
CA PHE A 65 4.17 -12.67 16.98
C PHE A 65 5.35 -13.05 17.87
N ALA A 66 6.26 -13.87 17.37
CA ALA A 66 7.48 -14.28 18.04
C ALA A 66 8.44 -13.09 18.24
N GLY A 67 8.46 -12.13 17.33
CA GLY A 67 9.38 -10.99 17.38
C GLY A 67 9.08 -9.90 16.35
N LYS A 68 9.94 -8.86 16.34
CA LYS A 68 9.84 -7.71 15.43
C LYS A 68 10.00 -8.13 13.97
N GLU A 69 10.84 -9.13 13.74
CA GLU A 69 11.16 -9.70 12.44
C GLU A 69 9.91 -10.30 11.78
N GLU A 70 9.16 -11.14 12.52
CA GLU A 70 7.92 -11.75 12.02
C GLU A 70 6.84 -10.70 11.76
N VAL A 71 6.75 -9.67 12.62
CA VAL A 71 5.85 -8.53 12.39
C VAL A 71 6.21 -7.85 11.06
N TYR A 72 7.49 -7.55 10.83
CA TYR A 72 7.95 -6.90 9.61
C TYR A 72 7.72 -7.74 8.36
N GLU A 73 7.99 -9.04 8.43
CA GLU A 73 7.71 -9.99 7.32
C GLU A 73 6.22 -10.08 7.01
N THR A 74 5.38 -10.10 8.04
CA THR A 74 3.93 -10.06 7.86
C THR A 74 3.50 -8.78 7.15
N LEU A 75 4.06 -7.63 7.54
CA LEU A 75 3.77 -6.35 6.87
C LEU A 75 4.19 -6.35 5.40
N LEU A 76 5.37 -6.88 5.10
CA LEU A 76 5.84 -7.02 3.71
C LEU A 76 4.97 -7.99 2.89
N SER A 77 4.47 -9.06 3.53
CA SER A 77 3.54 -10.00 2.90
C SER A 77 2.19 -9.36 2.58
N GLU A 78 1.65 -8.53 3.48
CA GLU A 78 0.43 -7.73 3.20
C GLU A 78 0.65 -6.78 2.02
N VAL A 79 1.79 -6.08 2.00
CA VAL A 79 2.19 -5.21 0.89
C VAL A 79 2.25 -6.00 -0.42
N HIS A 80 2.92 -7.15 -0.42
CA HIS A 80 3.05 -8.01 -1.58
C HIS A 80 1.69 -8.49 -2.09
N SER A 81 0.79 -8.94 -1.21
CA SER A 81 -0.54 -9.39 -1.58
C SER A 81 -1.34 -8.30 -2.30
N VAL A 82 -1.26 -7.05 -1.82
CA VAL A 82 -1.94 -5.93 -2.48
C VAL A 82 -1.32 -5.60 -3.83
N VAL A 83 0.01 -5.64 -3.94
CA VAL A 83 0.71 -5.43 -5.22
C VAL A 83 0.29 -6.50 -6.23
N THR A 84 0.30 -7.78 -5.85
CA THR A 84 -0.10 -8.88 -6.75
C THR A 84 -1.56 -8.75 -7.20
N ALA A 85 -2.48 -8.42 -6.28
CA ALA A 85 -3.88 -8.19 -6.63
C ALA A 85 -4.06 -7.00 -7.59
N SER A 86 -3.31 -5.92 -7.37
CA SER A 86 -3.35 -4.73 -8.21
C SER A 86 -2.78 -5.00 -9.61
N ILE A 87 -1.70 -5.79 -9.71
CA ILE A 87 -1.14 -6.26 -10.99
C ILE A 87 -2.19 -7.10 -11.73
N ALA A 88 -2.82 -8.06 -11.04
CA ALA A 88 -3.83 -8.91 -11.66
C ALA A 88 -5.03 -8.11 -12.18
N ALA A 89 -5.44 -7.06 -11.47
CA ALA A 89 -6.48 -6.14 -11.94
C ALA A 89 -6.03 -5.37 -13.19
N ALA A 90 -4.84 -4.77 -13.16
CA ALA A 90 -4.27 -4.03 -14.29
C ALA A 90 -4.07 -4.89 -15.54
N GLN A 91 -3.70 -6.16 -15.39
CA GLN A 91 -3.52 -7.09 -16.51
C GLN A 91 -4.78 -7.34 -17.35
N ARG A 92 -5.97 -6.98 -16.84
CA ARG A 92 -7.24 -7.07 -17.56
C ARG A 92 -7.51 -5.87 -18.48
N GLU A 93 -6.66 -4.85 -18.43
CA GLU A 93 -6.85 -3.60 -19.17
C GLU A 93 -6.15 -3.60 -20.54
N ASP A 94 -6.75 -2.88 -21.48
CA ASP A 94 -6.42 -2.86 -22.91
C ASP A 94 -5.53 -1.68 -23.35
N THR A 95 -5.15 -0.78 -22.43
CA THR A 95 -4.21 0.32 -22.71
C THR A 95 -3.24 0.56 -21.55
N LEU A 96 -2.04 1.06 -21.85
CA LEU A 96 -1.03 1.45 -20.86
C LEU A 96 -1.62 2.35 -19.78
N LEU A 97 -2.37 3.37 -20.20
CA LEU A 97 -2.95 4.33 -19.28
C LEU A 97 -3.96 3.68 -18.34
N LYS A 98 -4.84 2.81 -18.84
CA LYS A 98 -5.80 2.08 -18.00
C LYS A 98 -5.10 1.10 -17.07
N GLN A 99 -4.06 0.40 -17.52
CA GLN A 99 -3.25 -0.49 -16.67
C GLN A 99 -2.66 0.26 -15.47
N LEU A 100 -2.03 1.41 -15.72
CA LEU A 100 -1.46 2.25 -14.66
C LEU A 100 -2.54 2.82 -13.74
N CYS A 101 -3.66 3.33 -14.27
CA CYS A 101 -4.77 3.84 -13.45
C CYS A 101 -5.41 2.74 -12.60
N THR A 102 -5.71 1.57 -13.17
CA THR A 102 -6.35 0.45 -12.48
C THR A 102 -5.44 -0.15 -11.41
N PHE A 103 -4.13 -0.23 -11.66
CA PHE A 103 -3.16 -0.60 -10.64
C PHE A 103 -3.23 0.34 -9.42
N ASN A 104 -3.15 1.67 -9.66
CA ASN A 104 -3.21 2.67 -8.61
C ASN A 104 -4.55 2.67 -7.86
N ALA A 105 -5.67 2.55 -8.58
CA ALA A 105 -7.01 2.52 -8.01
C ALA A 105 -7.21 1.28 -7.12
N THR A 106 -6.78 0.12 -7.59
CA THR A 106 -6.89 -1.15 -6.85
C THR A 106 -6.02 -1.12 -5.60
N ALA A 107 -4.77 -0.66 -5.72
CA ALA A 107 -3.89 -0.51 -4.56
C ALA A 107 -4.54 0.39 -3.50
N ARG A 108 -5.08 1.55 -3.91
CA ARG A 108 -5.80 2.47 -3.02
C ARG A 108 -6.99 1.79 -2.32
N ALA A 109 -7.84 1.09 -3.07
CA ALA A 109 -9.01 0.38 -2.54
C ALA A 109 -8.63 -0.72 -1.53
N LEU A 110 -7.45 -1.34 -1.70
CA LEU A 110 -6.91 -2.35 -0.79
C LEU A 110 -6.09 -1.76 0.38
N GLY A 111 -6.18 -0.45 0.61
CA GLY A 111 -5.60 0.20 1.79
C GLY A 111 -4.17 0.73 1.62
N PHE A 112 -3.57 0.67 0.42
CA PHE A 112 -2.28 1.35 0.15
C PHE A 112 -2.39 2.88 0.23
N ALA A 113 -3.62 3.43 0.20
CA ALA A 113 -3.86 4.86 0.34
C ALA A 113 -3.60 5.39 1.76
N GLU A 114 -3.58 4.51 2.78
CA GLU A 114 -3.20 4.89 4.14
C GLU A 114 -1.77 5.42 4.12
N ALA A 115 -1.59 6.65 4.63
CA ALA A 115 -0.29 7.29 4.63
C ALA A 115 0.75 6.49 5.46
N SER A 116 0.32 5.67 6.42
CA SER A 116 1.17 4.75 7.17
C SER A 116 1.74 3.61 6.30
N MET A 117 0.95 3.05 5.39
CA MET A 117 1.38 1.97 4.51
C MET A 117 2.39 2.48 3.47
N MET A 118 2.09 3.58 2.78
CA MET A 118 3.02 4.13 1.79
C MET A 118 4.33 4.60 2.43
N ARG A 119 4.27 5.23 3.62
CA ARG A 119 5.47 5.56 4.40
C ARG A 119 6.27 4.32 4.76
N PHE A 120 5.61 3.23 5.17
CA PHE A 120 6.27 1.97 5.47
C PHE A 120 7.00 1.41 4.25
N VAL A 121 6.35 1.33 3.08
CA VAL A 121 6.97 0.80 1.86
C VAL A 121 8.20 1.63 1.46
N ILE A 122 8.09 2.95 1.48
CA ILE A 122 9.18 3.87 1.14
C ILE A 122 10.33 3.79 2.16
N SER A 123 10.04 3.83 3.45
CA SER A 123 11.06 3.70 4.50
C SER A 123 11.73 2.32 4.46
N SER A 124 10.99 1.26 4.15
CA SER A 124 11.53 -0.10 3.98
C SER A 124 12.54 -0.15 2.83
N ARG A 125 12.31 0.58 1.73
CA ARG A 125 13.26 0.68 0.61
C ARG A 125 14.58 1.34 1.00
N LEU A 126 14.51 2.38 1.85
CA LEU A 126 15.70 3.02 2.39
C LEU A 126 16.44 2.08 3.37
N GLU A 127 15.70 1.35 4.18
CA GLU A 127 16.26 0.41 5.15
C GLU A 127 16.95 -0.77 4.46
N GLN A 128 16.41 -1.28 3.34
CA GLN A 128 17.07 -2.28 2.49
C GLN A 128 18.45 -1.83 1.98
N HIS A 129 18.61 -0.54 1.67
CA HIS A 129 19.89 -0.01 1.24
C HIS A 129 20.89 0.04 2.38
N ARG A 130 20.43 0.37 3.59
CA ARG A 130 21.25 0.45 4.82
C ARG A 130 21.58 -0.90 5.43
N HIS A 131 20.69 -1.89 5.29
CA HIS A 131 20.77 -3.20 5.91
C HIS A 131 20.56 -4.31 4.87
N PRO A 132 21.63 -4.82 4.24
CA PRO A 132 21.53 -5.85 3.20
C PRO A 132 20.78 -7.12 3.65
N GLY A 133 20.83 -7.50 4.93
CA GLY A 133 20.09 -8.65 5.46
C GLY A 133 18.56 -8.50 5.53
N LEU A 134 18.04 -7.29 5.27
CA LEU A 134 16.59 -7.05 5.07
C LEU A 134 16.18 -7.19 3.60
N ARG A 135 17.14 -7.27 2.66
CA ARG A 135 16.87 -7.33 1.21
C ARG A 135 16.08 -8.58 0.86
N ASP A 136 16.56 -9.77 1.24
CA ASP A 136 15.92 -11.06 0.93
C ASP A 136 14.44 -11.13 1.34
N ARG A 137 14.05 -10.41 2.40
CA ARG A 137 12.68 -10.42 2.94
C ARG A 137 11.70 -9.55 2.17
N SER A 138 12.19 -8.54 1.44
CA SER A 138 11.39 -7.54 0.72
C SER A 138 11.58 -7.60 -0.80
N THR A 139 12.47 -8.48 -1.24
CA THR A 139 12.70 -8.88 -2.64
C THR A 139 11.39 -9.13 -3.40
N PRO A 140 10.39 -9.88 -2.90
CA PRO A 140 9.19 -10.20 -3.68
C PRO A 140 8.38 -8.98 -4.10
N VAL A 141 8.24 -7.97 -3.24
CA VAL A 141 7.51 -6.73 -3.56
C VAL A 141 8.24 -5.93 -4.63
N THR A 142 9.57 -5.83 -4.50
CA THR A 142 10.42 -5.08 -5.43
C THR A 142 10.41 -5.74 -6.81
N GLU A 143 10.58 -7.06 -6.86
CA GLU A 143 10.58 -7.85 -8.09
C GLU A 143 9.21 -7.83 -8.76
N ALA A 144 8.12 -8.01 -8.00
CA ALA A 144 6.77 -7.91 -8.53
C ALA A 144 6.52 -6.55 -9.18
N MET A 145 7.02 -5.46 -8.56
CA MET A 145 6.86 -4.13 -9.14
C MET A 145 7.72 -3.87 -10.37
N ALA A 146 8.99 -4.25 -10.34
CA ALA A 146 9.86 -4.16 -11.50
C ALA A 146 9.31 -4.97 -12.68
N GLY A 147 8.84 -6.19 -12.40
CA GLY A 147 8.21 -7.07 -13.39
C GLY A 147 6.92 -6.47 -13.98
N PHE A 148 6.10 -5.83 -13.15
CA PHE A 148 4.89 -5.14 -13.62
C PHE A 148 5.18 -4.01 -14.61
N TYR A 149 6.15 -3.12 -14.30
CA TYR A 149 6.49 -2.02 -15.22
C TYR A 149 7.11 -2.54 -16.51
N ALA A 150 8.00 -3.52 -16.44
CA ALA A 150 8.56 -4.16 -17.62
C ALA A 150 7.47 -4.77 -18.51
N TRP A 151 6.57 -5.56 -17.91
CA TRP A 151 5.45 -6.18 -18.62
C TRP A 151 4.52 -5.14 -19.26
N THR A 152 4.17 -4.08 -18.54
CA THR A 152 3.27 -3.01 -19.00
C THR A 152 3.87 -2.27 -20.21
N VAL A 153 5.18 -2.00 -20.19
CA VAL A 153 5.88 -1.39 -21.34
C VAL A 153 5.95 -2.35 -22.53
N ASP A 154 6.28 -3.62 -22.31
CA ASP A 154 6.32 -4.65 -23.38
C ASP A 154 4.97 -4.79 -24.07
N ASP A 155 3.91 -4.77 -23.28
CA ASP A 155 2.55 -4.89 -23.73
C ASP A 155 2.08 -3.65 -24.49
N ALA A 156 2.45 -2.44 -24.03
CA ALA A 156 2.19 -1.20 -24.75
C ALA A 156 2.95 -1.12 -26.09
N ILE A 157 4.22 -1.57 -26.15
CA ILE A 157 4.97 -1.67 -27.41
C ILE A 157 4.30 -2.64 -28.37
N ARG A 158 3.92 -3.82 -27.88
CA ARG A 158 3.23 -4.85 -28.69
C ARG A 158 1.89 -4.38 -29.26
N ARG A 159 1.19 -3.48 -28.55
CA ARG A 159 -0.07 -2.86 -28.99
C ARG A 159 0.15 -1.63 -29.89
N GLY A 160 1.39 -1.16 -30.03
CA GLY A 160 1.72 0.05 -30.79
C GLY A 160 1.38 1.35 -30.07
N GLU A 161 1.11 1.31 -28.75
CA GLU A 161 0.90 2.52 -27.93
C GLU A 161 2.21 3.26 -27.65
N ILE A 162 3.31 2.52 -27.55
CA ILE A 162 4.67 3.03 -27.44
C ILE A 162 5.43 2.61 -28.70
N GLY A 163 6.12 3.55 -29.35
CA GLY A 163 6.96 3.26 -30.51
C GLY A 163 8.07 2.25 -30.18
N ALA A 164 8.34 1.30 -31.07
CA ALA A 164 9.31 0.24 -30.84
C ALA A 164 10.78 0.76 -30.78
N GLU A 165 11.00 1.98 -31.25
CA GLU A 165 12.28 2.68 -31.26
C GLU A 165 12.69 3.30 -29.92
N VAL A 166 11.79 3.31 -28.92
CA VAL A 166 12.12 3.87 -27.61
C VAL A 166 13.16 3.03 -26.87
N ASP A 167 13.96 3.69 -26.03
CA ASP A 167 14.80 3.01 -25.06
C ASP A 167 13.91 2.37 -23.97
N ARG A 168 13.51 1.12 -24.21
CA ARG A 168 12.62 0.35 -23.33
C ARG A 168 13.13 0.33 -21.88
N PRO A 169 14.39 -0.06 -21.57
CA PRO A 169 14.93 0.03 -20.22
C PRO A 169 14.71 1.41 -19.58
N ALA A 170 15.00 2.50 -20.29
CA ALA A 170 14.81 3.85 -19.78
C ALA A 170 13.33 4.18 -19.51
N VAL A 171 12.40 3.72 -20.35
CA VAL A 171 10.96 3.92 -20.14
C VAL A 171 10.47 3.16 -18.90
N VAL A 172 10.94 1.92 -18.69
CA VAL A 172 10.62 1.13 -17.49
C VAL A 172 11.12 1.84 -16.23
N ASP A 173 12.37 2.28 -16.23
CA ASP A 173 12.98 2.99 -15.10
C ASP A 173 12.28 4.31 -14.82
N MET A 174 11.91 5.05 -15.87
CA MET A 174 11.15 6.29 -15.77
C MET A 174 9.78 6.05 -15.10
N LEU A 175 8.99 5.07 -15.57
CA LEU A 175 7.69 4.77 -14.98
C LEU A 175 7.79 4.32 -13.52
N ALA A 176 8.79 3.50 -13.20
CA ALA A 176 9.07 3.08 -11.83
C ALA A 176 9.45 4.28 -10.95
N ALA A 177 10.37 5.13 -11.40
CA ALA A 177 10.83 6.32 -10.69
C ALA A 177 9.67 7.29 -10.42
N MET A 178 8.77 7.48 -11.38
CA MET A 178 7.60 8.34 -11.24
C MET A 178 6.63 7.80 -10.20
N PHE A 179 6.33 6.50 -10.20
CA PHE A 179 5.46 5.90 -9.18
C PHE A 179 6.03 6.05 -7.76
N TRP A 180 7.32 5.72 -7.59
CA TRP A 180 8.00 5.85 -6.30
C TRP A 180 8.11 7.31 -5.86
N GLY A 181 8.41 8.23 -6.77
CA GLY A 181 8.52 9.66 -6.52
C GLY A 181 7.21 10.30 -6.07
N VAL A 182 6.10 9.98 -6.75
CA VAL A 182 4.75 10.43 -6.34
C VAL A 182 4.39 9.85 -4.98
N GLY A 183 4.72 8.58 -4.73
CA GLY A 183 4.55 7.93 -3.45
C GLY A 183 5.30 8.60 -2.31
N PHE A 184 6.59 8.85 -2.49
CA PHE A 184 7.44 9.59 -1.56
C PHE A 184 6.87 10.99 -1.30
N PHE A 185 6.57 11.74 -2.36
CA PHE A 185 6.05 13.09 -2.25
C PHE A 185 4.73 13.12 -1.48
N GLY A 186 3.80 12.22 -1.79
CA GLY A 186 2.52 12.11 -1.10
C GLY A 186 2.60 11.61 0.34
N ALA A 187 3.62 10.83 0.67
CA ALA A 187 3.78 10.22 1.99
C ALA A 187 4.58 11.12 2.96
N PHE A 188 5.51 11.93 2.45
CA PHE A 188 6.47 12.70 3.26
C PHE A 188 6.47 14.21 3.00
N VAL A 189 6.06 14.67 1.82
CA VAL A 189 6.26 16.08 1.40
C VAL A 189 4.94 16.85 1.34
N ALA A 190 3.96 16.36 0.59
CA ALA A 190 2.62 16.93 0.57
C ALA A 190 1.79 16.36 1.71
N GLY A 191 1.13 17.24 2.47
CA GLY A 191 -0.02 16.85 3.28
C GLY A 191 -1.12 16.21 2.42
N SER A 192 -2.20 15.75 3.06
CA SER A 192 -3.24 14.86 2.50
C SER A 192 -3.83 15.27 1.13
N GLY A 193 -3.75 16.55 0.73
CA GLY A 193 -4.33 17.10 -0.50
C GLY A 193 -3.44 17.09 -1.77
N GLY A 194 -2.12 16.87 -1.69
CA GLY A 194 -1.23 17.02 -2.86
C GLY A 194 -1.17 15.83 -3.82
N ARG A 195 -1.60 14.64 -3.38
CA ARG A 195 -1.49 13.38 -4.16
C ARG A 195 -2.36 13.35 -5.41
N ALA A 196 -3.61 13.81 -5.31
CA ALA A 196 -4.56 13.77 -6.42
C ALA A 196 -4.15 14.74 -7.55
N GLY A 197 -3.64 15.92 -7.21
CA GLY A 197 -3.15 16.89 -8.20
C GLY A 197 -1.97 16.36 -9.02
N ILE A 198 -1.01 15.71 -8.36
CA ILE A 198 0.16 15.13 -9.05
C ILE A 198 -0.25 13.95 -9.95
N ALA A 199 -1.12 13.07 -9.46
CA ALA A 199 -1.63 11.96 -10.28
C ALA A 199 -2.38 12.45 -11.54
N LYS A 200 -3.17 13.52 -11.42
CA LYS A 200 -3.84 14.16 -12.56
C LYS A 200 -2.84 14.74 -13.56
N GLN A 201 -1.83 15.49 -13.09
CA GLN A 201 -0.81 16.08 -13.96
C GLN A 201 0.04 15.02 -14.67
N LEU A 202 0.36 13.92 -13.96
CA LEU A 202 1.03 12.77 -14.53
C LEU A 202 0.24 12.12 -15.67
N ASN A 203 -1.08 11.95 -15.51
CA ASN A 203 -1.95 11.45 -16.56
C ASN A 203 -1.91 12.36 -17.80
N GLY A 204 -1.96 13.68 -17.61
CA GLY A 204 -1.83 14.66 -18.68
C GLY A 204 -0.49 14.53 -19.43
N LEU A 205 0.62 14.44 -18.68
CA LEU A 205 1.96 14.26 -19.24
C LEU A 205 2.08 12.99 -20.08
N LEU A 206 1.53 11.87 -19.62
CA LEU A 206 1.56 10.60 -20.37
C LEU A 206 0.75 10.65 -21.68
N ARG A 207 -0.25 11.54 -21.77
CA ARG A 207 -1.12 11.64 -22.97
C ARG A 207 -0.70 12.72 -23.95
N GLN A 208 -0.19 13.85 -23.46
CA GLN A 208 0.04 15.05 -24.26
C GLN A 208 1.50 15.53 -24.22
N GLY A 209 2.35 14.87 -23.44
CA GLY A 209 3.69 15.35 -23.14
C GLY A 209 3.67 16.53 -22.15
N LEU A 210 4.83 16.82 -21.56
CA LEU A 210 4.97 17.88 -20.55
C LEU A 210 4.71 19.29 -21.11
N LEU A 211 4.96 19.50 -22.39
CA LEU A 211 4.80 20.79 -23.09
C LEU A 211 3.49 20.87 -23.90
N GLY A 212 2.57 19.93 -23.67
CA GLY A 212 1.23 19.95 -24.26
C GLY A 212 0.35 21.09 -23.69
N PRO A 213 -0.83 21.33 -24.26
CA PRO A 213 -1.77 22.33 -23.74
C PRO A 213 -2.17 22.02 -22.28
N PRO A 214 -2.63 23.01 -21.49
CA PRO A 214 -2.95 22.82 -20.08
C PRO A 214 -3.97 21.71 -19.85
N VAL A 215 -3.70 20.89 -18.81
CA VAL A 215 -4.40 19.63 -18.46
C VAL A 215 -5.89 19.81 -18.12
N ASP A 216 -6.40 21.05 -18.11
CA ASP A 216 -7.80 21.37 -17.80
C ASP A 216 -8.81 20.76 -18.81
N SER A 217 -8.33 20.31 -19.97
CA SER A 217 -9.12 19.63 -21.01
C SER A 217 -9.06 18.10 -20.96
N VAL A 218 -8.21 17.51 -20.11
CA VAL A 218 -8.02 16.06 -20.02
C VAL A 218 -8.72 15.56 -18.77
N GLU A 219 -9.89 14.95 -18.95
CA GLU A 219 -10.54 14.20 -17.88
C GLU A 219 -9.77 12.87 -17.70
N PRO A 220 -9.08 12.67 -16.57
CA PRO A 220 -8.48 11.37 -16.29
C PRO A 220 -9.59 10.31 -16.22
N PRO A 221 -9.32 9.05 -16.61
CA PRO A 221 -10.33 8.01 -16.55
C PRO A 221 -10.87 7.89 -15.12
N PRO A 222 -12.15 7.51 -14.93
CA PRO A 222 -12.80 7.51 -13.63
C PRO A 222 -12.04 6.68 -12.57
N SER A 223 -11.28 5.65 -12.99
CA SER A 223 -10.39 4.88 -12.13
C SER A 223 -9.24 5.70 -11.53
N CYS A 224 -8.75 6.72 -12.22
CA CYS A 224 -7.70 7.63 -11.73
C CYS A 224 -8.23 8.76 -10.82
N LEU A 225 -9.55 9.01 -10.79
CA LEU A 225 -10.19 10.11 -10.04
C LEU A 225 -10.83 9.70 -8.71
N ALA A 226 -10.92 8.41 -8.39
CA ALA A 226 -11.52 7.95 -7.14
C ALA A 226 -10.62 8.34 -5.94
N VAL A 227 -10.92 9.53 -5.36
CA VAL A 227 -10.29 10.15 -4.16
C VAL A 227 -10.58 9.38 -2.89
#